data_AF-A0A2D8MK10-F1
#
_entry.id   AF-A0A2D8MK10-F1
#
_cell.length_a   1.000
_cell.length_b   1.000
_cell.length_c   1.000
_cell.angle_alpha   90.00
_cell.angle_beta   90.00
_cell.angle_gamma   90.00
#
_symmetry.space_group_name_H-M   'P 1'
#
loop_
_entity.id
_entity.type
_entity.pdbx_description
1 polymer ?
#
loop_
_entity_poly.entity_id
_entity_poly.type
_entity_poly.pdbx_seq_one_letter_code
_entity_poly.pdbx_strand_id
1 'polypeptide(L)'
;MVRIIRHLAVLFAFAWASMAAAAVDITFHSFNGSIFAGRYPHTFVSMEGTLDDGTQVKENFGFSAKRAGPAVLAGPVEHIVMTEKEKWLTKTNRHFTLTMTDAQYRQVRQLVEDWRNAPGKYYDLDTRNCIHFVGEIGRIMGLKVDYPKKLLRQPKSWLNHISTLNPRLGAPQID
;
A
#
# COMPACT_ATOMS: atom_id res chain seq x y z
N MET A 1 -29.64 20.91 -40.97
CA MET A 1 -29.16 21.38 -39.65
C MET A 1 -29.32 20.35 -38.53
N VAL A 2 -30.52 19.83 -38.26
CA VAL A 2 -30.78 18.87 -37.14
C VAL A 2 -29.87 17.64 -37.16
N ARG A 3 -29.59 17.09 -38.35
CA ARG A 3 -28.74 15.90 -38.53
C ARG A 3 -27.26 16.16 -38.15
N ILE A 4 -26.74 17.33 -38.50
CA ILE A 4 -25.36 17.76 -38.16
C ILE A 4 -25.24 18.00 -36.65
N ILE A 5 -26.22 18.66 -36.05
CA ILE A 5 -26.27 18.91 -34.60
C ILE A 5 -26.29 17.59 -33.82
N ARG A 6 -27.06 16.60 -34.30
CA ARG A 6 -27.13 15.27 -33.67
C ARG A 6 -25.80 14.51 -33.77
N HIS A 7 -25.07 14.61 -34.88
CA HIS A 7 -23.74 13.99 -35.00
C HIS A 7 -22.70 14.66 -34.10
N LEU A 8 -22.74 16.00 -34.00
CA LEU A 8 -21.86 16.75 -33.09
C LEU A 8 -22.15 16.42 -31.62
N ALA A 9 -23.41 16.30 -31.23
CA ALA A 9 -23.79 15.91 -29.87
C ALA A 9 -23.31 14.49 -29.51
N VAL A 10 -23.36 13.55 -30.46
CA VAL A 10 -22.85 12.19 -30.25
C VAL A 10 -21.32 12.17 -30.13
N LEU A 11 -20.61 12.91 -30.98
CA LEU A 11 -19.14 13.03 -30.89
C LEU A 11 -18.70 13.67 -29.58
N PHE A 12 -19.42 14.68 -29.11
CA PHE A 12 -19.15 15.32 -27.82
C PHE A 12 -19.42 14.39 -26.64
N ALA A 13 -20.48 13.57 -26.70
CA ALA A 13 -20.76 12.55 -25.68
C ALA A 13 -19.67 11.45 -25.63
N PHE A 14 -19.14 11.03 -26.78
CA PHE A 14 -18.02 10.08 -26.82
C PHE A 14 -16.70 10.67 -26.32
N ALA A 15 -16.41 11.94 -26.60
CA ALA A 15 -15.24 12.64 -26.07
C ALA A 15 -15.32 12.86 -24.55
N TRP A 16 -16.53 13.03 -24.01
CA TRP A 16 -16.75 13.15 -22.57
C TRP A 16 -16.62 11.81 -21.84
N ALA A 17 -16.99 10.70 -22.49
CA ALA A 17 -16.90 9.35 -21.92
C ALA A 17 -15.46 8.83 -21.80
N SER A 18 -14.49 9.40 -22.54
CA SER A 18 -13.08 9.00 -22.47
C SER A 18 -12.29 9.67 -21.35
N MET A 19 -12.89 10.56 -20.57
CA MET A 19 -12.30 11.05 -19.32
C MET A 19 -12.50 10.01 -18.21
N ALA A 20 -11.92 8.82 -18.38
CA ALA A 20 -11.57 8.02 -17.21
C ALA A 20 -10.58 8.87 -16.41
N ALA A 21 -10.95 9.31 -15.22
CA ALA A 21 -10.08 10.14 -14.40
C ALA A 21 -8.78 9.37 -14.16
N ALA A 22 -7.65 9.93 -14.62
CA ALA A 22 -6.34 9.45 -14.24
C ALA A 22 -6.24 9.58 -12.72
N ALA A 23 -6.16 8.44 -12.07
CA ALA A 23 -6.08 8.32 -10.63
C ALA A 23 -5.39 7.00 -10.33
N VAL A 24 -4.51 7.00 -9.33
CA VAL A 24 -3.89 5.79 -8.78
C VAL A 24 -4.45 5.58 -7.39
N ASP A 25 -5.04 4.42 -7.16
CA ASP A 25 -5.53 4.04 -5.86
C ASP A 25 -4.50 3.20 -5.13
N ILE A 26 -4.24 3.53 -3.87
CA ILE A 26 -3.41 2.75 -2.95
C ILE A 26 -4.27 2.00 -1.95
N THR A 27 -4.11 0.69 -1.88
CA THR A 27 -4.81 -0.18 -0.92
C THR A 27 -3.83 -0.68 0.12
N PHE A 28 -4.28 -0.69 1.38
CA PHE A 28 -3.51 -1.19 2.52
C PHE A 28 -3.96 -2.61 2.86
N HIS A 29 -3.02 -3.56 2.81
CA HIS A 29 -3.28 -4.97 2.94
C HIS A 29 -2.60 -5.56 4.17
N SER A 30 -3.25 -6.54 4.80
CA SER A 30 -2.57 -7.51 5.65
C SER A 30 -2.95 -8.94 5.30
N PHE A 31 -2.13 -9.90 5.69
CA PHE A 31 -2.59 -11.28 5.80
C PHE A 31 -2.28 -11.82 7.17
N ASN A 32 -3.20 -12.65 7.64
CA ASN A 32 -2.99 -13.45 8.82
C ASN A 32 -1.91 -14.48 8.50
N GLY A 33 -0.84 -14.43 9.29
CA GLY A 33 0.20 -15.44 9.29
C GLY A 33 0.20 -16.19 10.61
N SER A 34 1.12 -17.13 10.77
CA SER A 34 1.44 -17.67 12.08
C SER A 34 2.94 -17.53 12.33
N ILE A 35 3.28 -17.23 13.58
CA ILE A 35 4.66 -17.14 14.05
C ILE A 35 5.30 -18.54 14.07
N PHE A 36 4.48 -19.59 14.21
CA PHE A 36 4.91 -20.97 14.42
C PHE A 36 4.65 -21.89 13.20
N ALA A 37 3.89 -21.43 12.20
CA ALA A 37 3.59 -22.21 11.00
C ALA A 37 3.21 -21.33 9.81
N GLY A 38 3.64 -21.69 8.60
CA GLY A 38 3.27 -20.96 7.38
C GLY A 38 3.98 -19.61 7.21
N ARG A 39 3.29 -18.62 6.62
CA ARG A 39 3.84 -17.28 6.40
C ARG A 39 3.76 -16.47 7.70
N TYR A 40 4.81 -15.69 8.00
CA TYR A 40 4.78 -14.75 9.12
C TYR A 40 3.75 -13.62 8.86
N PRO A 41 3.01 -13.13 9.87
CA PRO A 41 2.06 -12.02 9.68
C PRO A 41 2.71 -10.81 8.99
N HIS A 42 2.01 -10.22 8.02
CA HIS A 42 2.60 -9.15 7.21
C HIS A 42 1.58 -8.09 6.81
N THR A 43 2.08 -6.88 6.53
CA THR A 43 1.34 -5.79 5.88
C THR A 43 2.13 -5.25 4.71
N PHE A 44 1.42 -4.81 3.67
CA PHE A 44 1.99 -4.23 2.46
C PHE A 44 0.94 -3.31 1.79
N VAL A 45 1.33 -2.61 0.73
CA VAL A 45 0.41 -1.80 -0.07
C VAL A 45 0.39 -2.26 -1.53
N SER A 46 -0.74 -2.06 -2.21
CA SER A 46 -0.83 -2.16 -3.67
C SER A 46 -1.28 -0.83 -4.26
N MET A 47 -0.73 -0.45 -5.41
CA MET A 47 -1.09 0.74 -6.16
C MET A 47 -1.60 0.30 -7.54
N GLU A 48 -2.77 0.77 -7.94
CA GLU A 48 -3.38 0.45 -9.23
C GLU A 48 -4.08 1.67 -9.82
N GLY A 49 -3.91 1.89 -11.13
CA GLY A 49 -4.57 2.98 -11.84
C GLY A 49 -3.69 3.57 -12.95
N THR A 50 -3.89 4.85 -13.24
CA THR A 50 -3.17 5.56 -14.30
C THR A 50 -2.80 6.96 -13.83
N LEU A 51 -1.54 7.36 -14.02
CA LEU A 51 -1.07 8.73 -13.73
C LEU A 51 -1.56 9.72 -14.79
N ASP A 52 -1.45 11.02 -14.51
CA ASP A 52 -1.90 12.08 -15.43
C ASP A 52 -1.18 12.06 -16.79
N ASP A 53 0.04 11.54 -16.83
CA ASP A 53 0.83 11.37 -18.06
C ASP A 53 0.46 10.10 -18.88
N GLY A 54 -0.52 9.33 -18.41
CA GLY A 54 -0.98 8.09 -19.05
C GLY A 54 -0.21 6.84 -18.63
N THR A 55 0.77 6.94 -17.73
CA THR A 55 1.51 5.78 -17.22
C THR A 55 0.59 4.88 -16.40
N GLN A 56 0.48 3.61 -16.80
CA GLN A 56 -0.26 2.61 -16.05
C GLN A 56 0.54 2.17 -14.82
N VAL A 57 -0.13 2.12 -13.68
CA VAL A 57 0.43 1.67 -12.41
C VAL A 57 -0.27 0.37 -12.02
N LYS A 58 0.52 -0.67 -11.80
CA LYS A 58 0.09 -1.92 -11.18
C LYS A 58 1.25 -2.52 -10.40
N GLU A 59 1.37 -2.09 -9.15
CA GLU A 59 2.54 -2.36 -8.33
C GLU A 59 2.12 -2.70 -6.90
N ASN A 60 2.98 -3.41 -6.16
CA ASN A 60 2.77 -3.62 -4.74
C ASN A 60 4.10 -3.80 -3.99
N PHE A 61 4.13 -3.33 -2.75
CA PHE A 61 5.34 -3.23 -1.95
C PHE A 61 5.09 -3.59 -0.48
N GLY A 62 5.88 -4.55 0.01
CA GLY A 62 6.03 -4.87 1.43
C GLY A 62 7.50 -4.86 1.84
N PHE A 63 7.79 -4.84 3.14
CA PHE A 63 9.16 -4.75 3.65
C PHE A 63 9.44 -5.85 4.67
N SER A 64 10.48 -6.66 4.44
CA SER A 64 10.79 -7.81 5.27
C SER A 64 12.29 -8.06 5.43
N ALA A 65 12.64 -9.00 6.30
CA ALA A 65 13.96 -9.61 6.31
C ALA A 65 14.19 -10.36 4.99
N LYS A 66 15.39 -10.22 4.43
CA LYS A 66 15.80 -10.92 3.20
C LYS A 66 15.84 -12.43 3.38
N ARG A 67 16.17 -12.90 4.59
CA ARG A 67 16.17 -14.31 4.98
C ARG A 67 15.35 -14.45 6.25
N ALA A 68 14.28 -15.25 6.17
CA ALA A 68 13.48 -15.60 7.33
C ALA A 68 14.24 -16.63 8.19
N GLY A 69 14.35 -16.38 9.50
CA GLY A 69 15.00 -17.30 10.44
C GLY A 69 15.13 -16.74 11.85
N PRO A 70 15.65 -17.52 12.81
CA PRO A 70 15.76 -17.12 14.22
C PRO A 70 16.60 -15.85 14.42
N ALA A 71 17.55 -15.57 13.52
CA ALA A 71 18.39 -14.37 13.58
C ALA A 71 17.58 -13.06 13.58
N VAL A 72 16.37 -13.06 12.99
CA VAL A 72 15.47 -11.91 12.98
C VAL A 72 15.00 -11.53 14.38
N LEU A 73 14.98 -12.48 15.33
CA LEU A 73 14.64 -12.26 16.73
C LEU A 73 15.82 -11.72 17.56
N ALA A 74 17.05 -11.86 17.04
CA ALA A 74 18.27 -11.50 17.76
C ALA A 74 18.75 -10.05 17.47
N GLY A 75 18.07 -9.34 16.57
CA GLY A 75 18.36 -7.94 16.25
C GLY A 75 18.26 -7.64 14.75
N PRO A 76 18.82 -6.50 14.30
CA PRO A 76 18.73 -6.09 12.91
C PRO A 76 19.36 -7.10 11.94
N VAL A 77 18.75 -7.27 10.77
CA VAL A 77 19.17 -8.18 9.68
C VAL A 77 19.09 -7.52 8.30
N GLU A 78 19.68 -8.17 7.30
CA GLU A 78 19.48 -7.76 5.89
C GLU A 78 17.99 -7.76 5.52
N HIS A 79 17.62 -6.82 4.66
CA HIS A 79 16.23 -6.52 4.33
C HIS A 79 15.96 -6.70 2.84
N ILE A 80 14.67 -6.68 2.50
CA ILE A 80 14.18 -6.66 1.13
C ILE A 80 12.85 -5.91 1.08
N VAL A 81 12.67 -5.09 0.03
CA VAL A 81 11.34 -4.66 -0.40
C VAL A 81 10.81 -5.72 -1.37
N MET A 82 9.74 -6.39 -0.96
CA MET A 82 9.12 -7.48 -1.69
C MET A 82 7.88 -7.03 -2.47
N THR A 83 7.59 -7.78 -3.52
CA THR A 83 6.35 -7.69 -4.29
C THR A 83 5.60 -9.02 -4.16
N GLU A 84 4.37 -8.94 -3.67
CA GLU A 84 3.41 -10.02 -3.58
C GLU A 84 2.90 -10.43 -4.96
N LYS A 85 2.63 -11.73 -5.10
CA LYS A 85 2.00 -12.29 -6.30
C LYS A 85 0.53 -11.83 -6.38
N GLU A 86 0.02 -11.63 -7.59
CA GLU A 86 -1.36 -11.21 -7.87
C GLU A 86 -2.42 -11.96 -7.04
N LYS A 87 -2.28 -13.30 -6.94
CA LYS A 87 -3.21 -14.15 -6.17
C LYS A 87 -3.34 -13.77 -4.69
N TRP A 88 -2.37 -13.05 -4.13
CA TRP A 88 -2.38 -12.59 -2.74
C TRP A 88 -3.04 -11.22 -2.59
N LEU A 89 -3.08 -10.40 -3.64
CA LEU A 89 -3.78 -9.12 -3.63
C LEU A 89 -5.30 -9.29 -3.43
N THR A 90 -5.84 -10.42 -3.89
CA THR A 90 -7.27 -10.78 -3.78
C THR A 90 -7.61 -11.65 -2.57
N LYS A 91 -6.61 -12.24 -1.89
CA LYS A 91 -6.80 -13.15 -0.75
C LYS A 91 -6.38 -12.56 0.59
N THR A 92 -5.92 -11.31 0.59
CA THR A 92 -5.51 -10.58 1.78
C THR A 92 -6.66 -9.79 2.36
N ASN A 93 -6.53 -9.42 3.63
CA ASN A 93 -7.40 -8.45 4.28
C ASN A 93 -7.13 -7.08 3.66
N ARG A 94 -8.09 -6.53 2.93
CA ARG A 94 -8.05 -5.17 2.36
C ARG A 94 -8.68 -4.22 3.37
N HIS A 95 -7.88 -3.41 4.05
CA HIS A 95 -8.35 -2.57 5.15
C HIS A 95 -9.05 -1.31 4.65
N PHE A 96 -8.36 -0.56 3.80
CA PHE A 96 -8.88 0.66 3.18
C PHE A 96 -8.09 1.00 1.92
N THR A 97 -8.72 1.82 1.09
CA THR A 97 -8.16 2.34 -0.16
C THR A 97 -8.22 3.85 -0.15
N LEU A 98 -7.19 4.50 -0.68
CA LEU A 98 -7.09 5.94 -0.84
C LEU A 98 -6.69 6.27 -2.27
N THR A 99 -7.24 7.34 -2.83
CA THR A 99 -6.77 7.87 -4.10
C THR A 99 -5.54 8.74 -3.89
N MET A 100 -4.49 8.48 -4.67
CA MET A 100 -3.23 9.20 -4.64
C MET A 100 -3.24 10.34 -5.64
N THR A 101 -2.56 11.43 -5.29
CA THR A 101 -2.02 12.35 -6.28
C THR A 101 -0.75 11.78 -6.92
N ASP A 102 -0.41 12.20 -8.14
CA ASP A 102 0.86 11.85 -8.79
C ASP A 102 2.09 12.20 -7.94
N ALA A 103 2.03 13.31 -7.18
CA ALA A 103 3.09 13.70 -6.27
C ALA A 103 3.27 12.69 -5.12
N GLN A 104 2.18 12.22 -4.52
CA GLN A 104 2.21 11.18 -3.50
C GLN A 104 2.71 9.85 -4.08
N TYR A 105 2.30 9.48 -5.30
CA TYR A 105 2.83 8.31 -5.99
C TYR A 105 4.36 8.38 -6.11
N ARG A 106 4.89 9.50 -6.60
CA ARG A 106 6.35 9.72 -6.72
C ARG A 106 7.06 9.67 -5.36
N GLN A 107 6.45 10.24 -4.31
CA GLN A 107 7.00 10.16 -2.94
C GLN A 107 7.03 8.73 -2.40
N VAL A 108 5.96 7.95 -2.60
CA VAL A 108 5.91 6.54 -2.21
C VAL A 108 6.95 5.73 -2.97
N ARG A 109 7.10 5.98 -4.28
CA ARG A 109 8.15 5.35 -5.10
C ARG A 109 9.55 5.67 -4.61
N GLN A 110 9.81 6.92 -4.23
CA GLN A 110 11.10 7.30 -3.65
C GLN A 110 11.35 6.57 -2.33
N LEU A 111 10.37 6.56 -1.41
CA LEU A 111 10.46 5.83 -0.14
C LEU A 111 10.73 4.33 -0.37
N VAL A 112 10.07 3.71 -1.35
CA VAL A 112 10.30 2.31 -1.75
C VAL A 112 11.76 2.09 -2.13
N GLU A 113 12.34 2.96 -2.95
CA GLU A 113 13.74 2.82 -3.37
C GLU A 113 14.72 3.11 -2.24
N ASP A 114 14.44 4.09 -1.38
CA ASP A 114 15.27 4.40 -0.21
C ASP A 114 15.32 3.20 0.76
N TRP A 115 14.17 2.57 1.01
CA TRP A 115 14.10 1.37 1.87
C TRP A 115 14.65 0.12 1.21
N ARG A 116 14.62 0.02 -0.14
CA ARG A 116 15.21 -1.10 -0.88
C ARG A 116 16.73 -1.05 -0.88
N ASN A 117 17.29 0.15 -0.98
CA ASN A 117 18.71 0.39 -1.20
C ASN A 117 19.44 0.85 0.06
N ALA A 118 18.78 0.84 1.22
CA ALA A 118 19.40 1.18 2.49
C ALA A 118 20.65 0.30 2.75
N PRO A 119 21.75 0.84 3.29
CA PRO A 119 22.95 0.04 3.52
C PRO A 119 22.79 -0.89 4.74
N GLY A 120 23.42 -2.06 4.67
CA GLY A 120 23.61 -2.96 5.82
C GLY A 120 22.33 -3.63 6.35
N LYS A 121 22.30 -3.85 7.67
CA LYS A 121 21.21 -4.55 8.37
C LYS A 121 20.11 -3.55 8.74
N TYR A 122 19.08 -3.48 7.90
CA TYR A 122 18.04 -2.44 8.01
C TYR A 122 16.71 -2.97 8.55
N TYR A 123 16.43 -4.27 8.47
CA TYR A 123 15.19 -4.84 8.98
C TYR A 123 15.32 -5.21 10.46
N ASP A 124 14.36 -4.79 11.28
CA ASP A 124 14.29 -5.09 12.71
C ASP A 124 12.83 -5.23 13.15
N LEU A 125 12.51 -6.25 13.95
CA LEU A 125 11.13 -6.57 14.32
C LEU A 125 10.43 -5.50 15.16
N ASP A 126 11.19 -4.67 15.88
CA ASP A 126 10.60 -3.74 16.85
C ASP A 126 10.74 -2.29 16.41
N THR A 127 11.71 -1.97 15.55
CA THR A 127 12.03 -0.59 15.17
C THR A 127 11.94 -0.31 13.67
N ARG A 128 11.99 -1.35 12.81
CA ARG A 128 11.98 -1.16 11.35
C ARG A 128 11.51 -2.41 10.61
N ASN A 129 10.20 -2.60 10.57
CA ASN A 129 9.54 -3.75 9.95
C ASN A 129 8.47 -3.29 8.95
N CYS A 130 7.68 -4.23 8.44
CA CYS A 130 6.56 -3.94 7.53
C CYS A 130 5.57 -2.88 8.03
N ILE A 131 5.27 -2.85 9.33
CA ILE A 131 4.37 -1.85 9.93
C ILE A 131 4.97 -0.45 9.83
N HIS A 132 6.27 -0.32 10.10
CA HIS A 132 6.95 0.97 10.00
C HIS A 132 6.96 1.47 8.54
N PHE A 133 7.31 0.58 7.61
CA PHE A 133 7.30 0.88 6.17
C PHE A 133 5.93 1.35 5.68
N VAL A 134 4.89 0.57 5.94
CA VAL A 134 3.51 0.91 5.56
C VAL A 134 3.03 2.16 6.32
N GLY A 135 3.51 2.39 7.54
CA GLY A 135 3.23 3.60 8.29
C GLY A 135 3.81 4.86 7.66
N GLU A 136 5.04 4.83 7.14
CA GLU A 136 5.60 5.96 6.39
C GLU A 136 4.82 6.25 5.10
N ILE A 137 4.40 5.20 4.39
CA ILE A 137 3.49 5.34 3.24
C ILE A 137 2.16 5.98 3.67
N GLY A 138 1.61 5.54 4.81
CA GLY A 138 0.42 6.13 5.40
C GLY A 138 0.59 7.64 5.68
N ARG A 139 1.75 8.07 6.17
CA ARG A 139 2.04 9.50 6.39
C ARG A 139 2.09 10.29 5.10
N ILE A 140 2.69 9.74 4.03
CA ILE A 140 2.66 10.36 2.69
C ILE A 140 1.21 10.54 2.21
N MET A 141 0.35 9.56 2.52
CA MET A 141 -1.10 9.63 2.24
C MET A 141 -1.89 10.54 3.18
N GLY A 142 -1.23 11.24 4.12
CA GLY A 142 -1.86 12.16 5.06
C GLY A 142 -2.56 11.49 6.24
N LEU A 143 -2.27 10.22 6.52
CA LEU A 143 -2.81 9.51 7.67
C LEU A 143 -2.07 9.88 8.96
N LYS A 144 -2.83 9.92 10.05
CA LYS A 144 -2.26 9.89 11.41
C LYS A 144 -1.75 8.48 11.69
N VAL A 145 -0.48 8.38 12.06
CA VAL A 145 0.20 7.10 12.27
C VAL A 145 1.02 7.12 13.56
N ASP A 146 0.77 6.14 14.42
CA ASP A 146 1.58 5.81 15.59
C ASP A 146 1.91 4.31 15.61
N TYR A 147 2.75 3.92 16.58
CA TYR A 147 3.26 2.54 16.70
C TYR A 147 3.14 2.04 18.14
N PRO A 148 1.93 1.71 18.62
CA PRO A 148 1.78 1.14 19.95
C PRO A 148 2.58 -0.16 20.07
N LYS A 149 3.46 -0.27 21.09
CA LYS A 149 4.38 -1.41 21.25
C LYS A 149 3.69 -2.77 21.16
N LYS A 150 2.48 -2.89 21.71
CA LYS A 150 1.67 -4.12 21.69
C LYS A 150 1.22 -4.57 20.29
N LEU A 151 1.28 -3.69 19.29
CA LEU A 151 0.82 -3.93 17.92
C LEU A 151 1.97 -4.11 16.90
N LEU A 152 3.23 -3.90 17.30
CA LEU A 152 4.40 -3.90 16.39
C LEU A 152 4.65 -5.22 15.65
N ARG A 153 4.01 -6.32 16.09
CA ARG A 153 4.06 -7.64 15.45
C ARG A 153 2.68 -8.14 15.05
N GLN A 154 1.69 -7.26 15.00
CA GLN A 154 0.30 -7.56 14.68
C GLN A 154 -0.21 -6.66 13.54
N PRO A 155 0.23 -6.89 12.28
CA PRO A 155 -0.04 -5.96 11.19
C PRO A 155 -1.53 -5.73 10.91
N LYS A 156 -2.37 -6.75 11.06
CA LYS A 156 -3.83 -6.62 10.97
C LYS A 156 -4.38 -5.69 12.07
N SER A 157 -4.09 -6.01 13.34
CA SER A 157 -4.54 -5.22 14.48
C SER A 157 -4.02 -3.78 14.44
N TRP A 158 -2.81 -3.58 13.90
CA TRP A 158 -2.24 -2.25 13.70
C TRP A 158 -2.98 -1.47 12.61
N LEU A 159 -3.29 -2.04 11.43
CA LEU A 159 -4.08 -1.34 10.41
C LEU A 159 -5.49 -0.99 10.90
N ASN A 160 -6.13 -1.90 11.64
CA ASN A 160 -7.38 -1.65 12.37
C ASN A 160 -7.29 -0.41 13.28
N HIS A 161 -6.21 -0.32 14.07
CA HIS A 161 -5.91 0.84 14.91
C HIS A 161 -5.69 2.12 14.09
N ILE A 162 -4.97 2.05 12.97
CA ILE A 162 -4.80 3.20 12.05
C ILE A 162 -6.15 3.67 11.51
N SER A 163 -7.06 2.76 11.14
CA SER A 163 -8.41 3.12 10.73
C SER A 163 -9.18 3.86 11.84
N THR A 164 -9.00 3.45 13.10
CA THR A 164 -9.63 4.12 14.26
C THR A 164 -9.06 5.52 14.48
N LEU A 165 -7.75 5.72 14.30
CA LEU A 165 -7.11 7.04 14.38
C LEU A 165 -7.52 7.99 13.25
N ASN A 166 -8.02 7.44 12.14
CA ASN A 166 -8.38 8.18 10.94
C ASN A 166 -9.85 7.92 10.58
N PRO A 167 -10.82 8.40 11.39
CA PRO A 167 -12.25 8.07 11.23
C PRO A 167 -12.84 8.49 9.87
N ARG A 168 -12.22 9.47 9.20
CA ARG A 168 -12.58 9.90 7.83
C ARG A 168 -12.47 8.79 6.78
N LEU A 169 -11.71 7.73 7.06
CA LEU A 169 -11.60 6.57 6.17
C LEU A 169 -12.89 5.77 6.08
N GLY A 170 -13.77 5.84 7.10
CA GLY A 170 -14.99 5.02 7.16
C GLY A 170 -14.71 3.51 7.08
N ALA A 171 -13.49 3.10 7.37
CA ALA A 171 -13.01 1.74 7.13
C ALA A 171 -13.51 0.79 8.24
N PRO A 172 -14.13 -0.35 7.89
CA PRO A 172 -14.52 -1.34 8.86
C PRO A 172 -13.29 -2.00 9.49
N GLN A 173 -13.42 -2.41 10.75
CA GLN A 173 -12.41 -3.21 11.42
C GLN A 173 -12.49 -4.66 10.91
N ILE A 174 -11.35 -5.30 10.68
CA ILE A 174 -11.27 -6.69 10.20
C ILE A 174 -10.85 -7.61 11.35
N ASP A 175 -11.66 -8.65 11.61
CA ASP A 175 -11.46 -9.62 12.69
C ASP A 175 -10.33 -10.63 12.45
#